data_AF-A0A936DBC4-F1
#
_entry.id   AF-A0A936DBC4-F1
#
_cell.length_a   1.000
_cell.length_b   1.000
_cell.length_c   1.000
_cell.angle_alpha   90.00
_cell.angle_beta   90.00
_cell.angle_gamma   90.00
#
_symmetry.space_group_name_H-M   'P 1'
#
loop_
_entity.id
_entity.type
_entity.pdbx_description
1 polymer ?
#
loop_
_entity_poly.entity_id
_entity_poly.type
_entity_poly.pdbx_seq_one_letter_code
_entity_poly.pdbx_strand_id
1 'polypeptide(L)' 'MNALDSALTELEKLEELQSQKVIDLARRLKPGLTSDDIKNPHDFPELDDPDWHYQDGVLTGIQSAIATVRSLLQGGRS' A
#
# COMPACT_ATOMS: atom_id res chain seq x y z
N MET A 1 0.63 3.12 -25.36
CA MET A 1 0.72 3.40 -23.92
C MET A 1 2.14 3.86 -23.63
N ASN A 2 2.34 4.99 -22.94
CA ASN A 2 3.69 5.40 -22.53
C ASN A 2 4.24 4.39 -21.52
N ALA A 3 5.56 4.18 -21.48
CA ALA A 3 6.19 3.31 -20.47
C ALA A 3 5.83 3.72 -19.04
N LEU A 4 5.67 5.02 -18.76
CA LEU A 4 5.22 5.52 -17.47
C LEU A 4 3.75 5.20 -17.16
N ASP A 5 2.86 5.22 -18.16
CA ASP A 5 1.45 4.81 -17.97
C ASP A 5 1.37 3.31 -17.65
N SER A 6 2.16 2.49 -18.36
CA SER A 6 2.26 1.05 -18.08
C SER A 6 2.83 0.78 -16.68
N ALA A 7 3.89 1.49 -16.29
CA ALA A 7 4.49 1.36 -14.97
C ALA A 7 3.50 1.75 -13.86
N LEU A 8 2.74 2.84 -14.05
CA LEU A 8 1.69 3.23 -13.10
C LEU A 8 0.64 2.13 -12.97
N THR A 9 0.18 1.58 -14.09
CA THR A 9 -0.82 0.49 -14.11
C THR A 9 -0.33 -0.74 -13.34
N GLU A 10 0.93 -1.15 -13.52
CA GLU A 10 1.48 -2.30 -12.81
C GLU A 10 1.75 -2.02 -11.32
N LEU A 11 2.12 -0.78 -10.97
CA LEU A 11 2.27 -0.36 -9.58
C LEU A 11 0.93 -0.34 -8.84
N GLU A 12 -0.15 0.13 -9.48
CA GLU A 12 -1.50 0.12 -8.89
C GLU A 12 -1.99 -1.31 -8.63
N LYS A 13 -1.74 -2.25 -9.55
CA LYS A 13 -2.01 -3.68 -9.30
C LYS A 13 -1.18 -4.24 -8.14
N LEU A 14 0.08 -3.82 -8.04
CA LEU A 14 0.97 -4.25 -6.95
C LEU A 14 0.49 -3.68 -5.60
N GLU A 15 -0.01 -2.45 -5.56
CA GLU A 15 -0.62 -1.85 -4.38
C GLU A 15 -1.85 -2.65 -3.93
N GLU A 16 -2.75 -3.00 -4.85
CA GLU A 16 -3.95 -3.79 -4.54
C GLU A 16 -3.59 -5.14 -3.89
N LEU A 17 -2.64 -5.87 -4.48
CA LEU A 17 -2.18 -7.14 -3.96
C LEU A 17 -1.52 -7.01 -2.59
N GLN A 18 -0.67 -5.99 -2.40
CA GLN A 18 0.01 -5.78 -1.14
C GLN A 18 -0.95 -5.28 -0.05
N SER A 19 -1.91 -4.41 -0.39
CA SER A 19 -2.95 -3.96 0.53
C SER A 19 -3.76 -5.15 1.05
N GLN A 20 -4.18 -6.05 0.16
CA GLN A 20 -4.89 -7.26 0.58
C GLN A 20 -4.05 -8.11 1.55
N LYS A 21 -2.74 -8.26 1.28
CA LYS A 21 -1.83 -8.99 2.16
C LYS A 21 -1.72 -8.35 3.55
N VAL A 22 -1.64 -7.03 3.64
CA VAL A 22 -1.59 -6.28 4.91
C VAL A 22 -2.89 -6.48 5.70
N ILE A 23 -4.06 -6.36 5.04
CA ILE A 23 -5.36 -6.62 5.66
C ILE A 23 -5.46 -8.07 6.16
N ASP A 24 -5.04 -9.04 5.35
CA ASP A 24 -5.14 -10.46 5.71
C ASP A 24 -4.25 -10.82 6.90
N LEU A 25 -3.04 -10.24 6.98
CA LEU A 25 -2.17 -10.41 8.14
C LEU A 25 -2.73 -9.70 9.37
N ALA A 26 -3.21 -8.47 9.22
CA ALA A 26 -3.86 -7.73 10.30
C ALA A 26 -5.02 -8.54 10.91
N ARG A 27 -5.86 -9.15 10.06
CA ARG A 27 -7.01 -9.97 10.48
C ARG A 27 -6.62 -11.26 11.19
N ARG A 28 -5.41 -11.78 10.97
CA ARG A 28 -4.88 -12.93 11.75
C ARG A 28 -4.50 -12.52 13.17
N LEU A 29 -4.00 -11.30 13.34
CA LEU A 29 -3.63 -10.73 14.65
C LEU A 29 -4.87 -10.25 15.41
N LYS A 30 -5.77 -9.54 14.73
CA LYS A 30 -7.03 -9.05 15.26
C LYS A 30 -8.17 -9.30 14.27
N PRO A 31 -8.99 -10.34 14.50
CA PRO A 31 -10.15 -10.63 13.64
C PRO A 31 -11.13 -9.45 13.59
N GLY A 32 -11.69 -9.19 12.41
CA GLY A 32 -12.73 -8.18 12.20
C GLY A 32 -12.24 -6.82 11.74
N LEU A 33 -10.92 -6.60 11.60
CA LEU A 33 -10.38 -5.35 11.05
C LEU A 33 -10.87 -5.07 9.63
N THR A 34 -11.22 -3.82 9.37
CA THR A 34 -11.58 -3.28 8.06
C THR A 34 -10.37 -2.65 7.38
N SER A 35 -10.47 -2.38 6.07
CA SER A 35 -9.40 -1.68 5.35
C SER A 35 -9.19 -0.24 5.84
N ASP A 36 -10.22 0.39 6.41
CA ASP A 36 -10.10 1.74 6.99
C ASP A 36 -9.34 1.73 8.32
N ASP A 37 -9.49 0.68 9.12
CA ASP A 37 -8.77 0.53 10.39
C ASP A 37 -7.24 0.46 10.18
N ILE A 38 -6.80 -0.11 9.06
CA ILE A 38 -5.38 -0.21 8.68
C ILE A 38 -4.75 1.16 8.42
N LYS A 39 -5.53 2.21 8.16
CA LYS A 39 -4.98 3.57 7.97
C LYS A 39 -4.48 4.20 9.27
N ASN A 40 -4.92 3.69 10.42
CA ASN A 40 -4.51 4.14 11.75
C ASN A 40 -4.10 2.94 12.61
N PRO A 41 -3.04 2.19 12.22
CA PRO A 41 -2.71 0.92 12.85
C PRO A 41 -2.30 1.08 14.32
N HIS A 42 -1.86 2.28 14.72
CA HIS A 42 -1.52 2.61 16.12
C HIS A 42 -2.70 2.53 17.09
N ASP A 43 -3.94 2.56 16.59
CA ASP A 43 -5.14 2.37 17.41
C ASP A 43 -5.35 0.90 17.82
N PHE A 44 -4.57 -0.02 17.25
CA PHE A 44 -4.69 -1.46 17.42
C PHE A 44 -3.36 -2.05 17.93
N PRO A 45 -3.16 -2.15 19.26
CA PRO A 45 -1.94 -2.71 19.84
C PRO A 45 -1.61 -4.13 19.36
N GLU A 46 -2.61 -4.89 18.91
CA GLU A 46 -2.43 -6.22 18.35
C GLU A 46 -1.64 -6.23 17.02
N LEU A 47 -1.52 -5.08 16.35
CA LEU A 47 -0.73 -4.92 15.13
C LEU A 47 0.76 -4.64 15.40
N ASP A 48 1.20 -4.61 16.67
CA ASP A 48 2.62 -4.52 17.01
C ASP A 48 3.36 -5.84 16.76
N ASP A 49 3.35 -6.27 15.50
CA ASP A 49 3.93 -7.52 15.02
C ASP A 49 4.98 -7.23 13.93
N PRO A 50 6.22 -7.75 14.05
CA PRO A 50 7.29 -7.45 13.11
C PRO A 50 6.99 -7.86 11.66
N ASP A 51 6.29 -8.98 11.45
CA ASP A 51 5.97 -9.45 10.10
C ASP A 51 4.90 -8.55 9.47
N TRP A 52 3.93 -8.12 10.26
CA TRP A 52 2.92 -7.14 9.82
C TRP A 52 3.56 -5.79 9.47
N HIS A 53 4.40 -5.24 10.35
CA HIS A 53 5.12 -3.97 10.13
C HIS A 53 5.96 -3.99 8.85
N TYR A 54 6.62 -5.13 8.57
CA TYR A 54 7.38 -5.28 7.34
C TYR A 54 6.47 -5.19 6.10
N GLN A 55 5.31 -5.85 6.12
CA GLN A 55 4.39 -5.79 4.98
C GLN A 55 3.75 -4.41 4.79
N ASP A 56 3.43 -3.72 5.89
CA ASP A 56 2.92 -2.35 5.86
C ASP A 56 3.97 -1.35 5.32
N GLY A 57 5.23 -1.51 5.72
CA GLY A 57 6.34 -0.74 5.16
C GLY A 57 6.52 -0.96 3.65
N VAL A 58 6.34 -2.19 3.17
CA VAL A 58 6.36 -2.48 1.71
C VAL A 58 5.20 -1.79 1.00
N LEU A 59 3.99 -1.79 1.58
CA LEU A 59 2.84 -1.07 1.01
C LEU A 59 3.11 0.43 0.91
N THR A 60 3.64 1.03 1.98
CA THR A 60 4.06 2.45 2.02
C THR A 60 5.09 2.77 0.92
N GLY A 61 6.04 1.87 0.68
CA GLY A 61 7.02 2.00 -0.40
C GLY A 61 6.39 2.01 -1.79
N ILE A 62 5.43 1.11 -2.05
CA ILE A 62 4.69 1.04 -3.31
C ILE A 62 3.89 2.34 -3.53
N GLN A 63 3.19 2.80 -2.50
CA GLN A 63 2.40 4.05 -2.55
C GLN A 63 3.28 5.27 -2.83
N SER A 64 4.48 5.31 -2.26
CA SER A 64 5.48 6.36 -2.53
C SER A 64 5.94 6.33 -4.00
N ALA A 65 6.14 5.13 -4.57
CA ALA A 65 6.49 4.97 -5.98
C ALA A 65 5.34 5.45 -6.90
N ILE A 66 4.09 5.08 -6.60
CA ILE A 66 2.90 5.54 -7.33
C ILE A 66 2.82 7.07 -7.30
N ALA A 67 2.99 7.70 -6.13
CA ALA A 67 2.97 9.16 -5.99
C ALA A 67 4.04 9.83 -6.87
N THR A 68 5.24 9.24 -6.91
CA THR A 68 6.35 9.72 -7.75
C THR A 68 6.01 9.62 -9.24
N VAL A 69 5.52 8.48 -9.71
CA VAL A 69 5.15 8.28 -11.12
C VAL A 69 4.00 9.22 -11.53
N ARG A 70 2.98 9.38 -10.68
CA ARG A 70 1.90 10.34 -10.90
C ARG A 70 2.41 11.77 -11.05
N SER A 71 3.36 12.18 -10.20
CA SER A 71 4.01 13.50 -10.29
C SER A 71 4.74 13.68 -11.62
N LEU A 72 5.51 12.68 -12.06
CA LEU A 72 6.21 12.72 -13.35
C LEU A 72 5.25 12.84 -14.55
N LEU A 73 4.12 12.13 -14.52
CA LEU A 73 3.08 12.20 -15.56
C LEU A 73 2.39 13.57 -15.62
N GLN A 74 2.29 14.28 -14.49
CA GLN A 74 1.72 15.64 -14.42
C GLN A 74 2.74 16.70 -14.84
N GLY A 75 4.01 16.54 -14.46
CA GLY A 75 5.11 17.45 -14.81
C GLY A 75 5.44 17.47 -16.30
N GLY A 76 5.25 16.37 -17.02
CA GLY A 76 5.41 16.31 -18.49
C GLY A 76 4.25 16.88 -19.30
N ARG A 77 3.20 17.41 -18.64
CA ARG A 77 2.01 18.02 -19.27
C ARG A 77 1.94 19.54 -19.12
N SER A 78 2.94 20.16 -18.48
CA SER A 78 3.12 21.63 -18.40
C SER A 78 4.08 22.11 -19.49
#